data_AF-A0A351SXZ5-F1
#
_entry.id   AF-A0A351SXZ5-F1
#
_cell.length_a   1.000
_cell.length_b   1.000
_cell.length_c   1.000
_cell.angle_alpha   90.00
_cell.angle_beta   90.00
_cell.angle_gamma   90.00
#
_symmetry.space_group_name_H-M   'P 1'
#
loop_
_entity.id
_entity.type
_entity.pdbx_description
1 polymer ?
#
loop_
_entity_poly.entity_id
_entity_poly.type
_entity_poly.pdbx_seq_one_letter_code
_entity_poly.pdbx_strand_id
1 'polypeptide(L)'
;EVMGLMGDPSDNIPGVKGIGEKTAIALIQRYHSLENLYDHLQELEKTGLKGIERIRKALVAGKDAAFLSRKLATVRTDVPVQLTLEDLHYQGWQSEKLRELFVELNFTKLIEGLDANNLEQA
;
A
#
# COMPACT_ATOMS: atom_id res chain seq x y z
N GLU A 1 -9.91 -0.42 6.85
CA GLU A 1 -11.34 -0.24 6.46
C GLU A 1 -11.55 0.40 5.08
N VAL A 2 -11.24 1.69 4.88
CA VAL A 2 -11.54 2.41 3.61
C VAL A 2 -10.95 1.73 2.37
N MET A 3 -9.66 1.36 2.41
CA MET A 3 -9.00 0.60 1.33
C MET A 3 -9.65 -0.76 1.06
N GLY A 4 -10.30 -1.37 2.07
CA GLY A 4 -11.06 -2.59 1.86
C GLY A 4 -12.22 -2.38 0.88
N LEU A 5 -12.86 -1.21 0.90
CA LEU A 5 -13.98 -0.89 0.01
C LEU A 5 -13.54 -0.31 -1.32
N MET A 6 -12.61 0.65 -1.34
CA MET A 6 -12.22 1.34 -2.57
C MET A 6 -11.13 0.62 -3.37
N GLY A 7 -10.38 -0.28 -2.72
CA GLY A 7 -9.19 -0.90 -3.29
C GLY A 7 -7.97 0.03 -3.33
N ASP A 8 -6.92 -0.45 -3.99
CA ASP A 8 -5.73 0.32 -4.33
C ASP A 8 -5.16 -0.21 -5.67
N PRO A 9 -5.33 0.52 -6.79
CA PRO A 9 -4.85 0.08 -8.09
C PRO A 9 -3.32 0.06 -8.19
N SER A 10 -2.60 0.87 -7.40
CA SER A 10 -1.12 0.86 -7.41
C SER A 10 -0.59 -0.48 -6.88
N ASP A 11 -1.25 -1.01 -5.85
CA ASP A 11 -0.86 -2.25 -5.17
C ASP A 11 -1.68 -3.48 -5.64
N ASN A 12 -2.41 -3.36 -6.76
CA ASN A 12 -3.32 -4.40 -7.28
C ASN A 12 -4.35 -4.91 -6.25
N ILE A 13 -4.79 -4.05 -5.34
CA ILE A 13 -5.83 -4.35 -4.35
C ILE A 13 -7.20 -4.05 -4.98
N PRO A 14 -8.09 -5.05 -5.13
CA PRO A 14 -9.26 -4.90 -6.01
C PRO A 14 -10.39 -4.03 -5.45
N GLY A 15 -10.63 -4.06 -4.13
CA GLY A 15 -11.77 -3.40 -3.50
C GLY A 15 -13.14 -3.96 -3.93
N VAL A 16 -14.20 -3.19 -3.70
CA VAL A 16 -15.57 -3.48 -4.13
C VAL A 16 -15.87 -2.74 -5.42
N LYS A 17 -16.15 -3.47 -6.50
CA LYS A 17 -16.46 -2.88 -7.81
C LYS A 17 -17.63 -1.89 -7.73
N GLY A 18 -17.38 -0.65 -8.11
CA GLY A 18 -18.38 0.42 -8.10
C GLY A 18 -18.48 1.20 -6.80
N ILE A 19 -17.63 0.92 -5.81
CA ILE A 19 -17.45 1.73 -4.61
C ILE A 19 -16.13 2.50 -4.75
N GLY A 20 -16.22 3.81 -4.96
CA GLY A 20 -15.04 4.69 -4.99
C GLY A 20 -14.71 5.27 -3.61
N GLU A 21 -13.59 5.98 -3.54
CA GLU A 21 -13.07 6.61 -2.32
C GLU A 21 -14.13 7.39 -1.51
N LYS A 22 -14.87 8.30 -2.15
CA LYS A 22 -15.89 9.12 -1.45
C LYS A 22 -16.98 8.28 -0.79
N THR A 23 -17.44 7.23 -1.47
CA THR A 23 -18.46 6.32 -0.94
C THR A 23 -17.87 5.44 0.15
N ALA A 24 -16.66 4.93 -0.03
CA ALA A 24 -15.95 4.14 0.97
C ALA A 24 -15.76 4.93 2.28
N ILE A 25 -15.27 6.17 2.17
CA ILE A 25 -15.09 7.08 3.32
C ILE A 25 -16.44 7.32 4.02
N ALA A 26 -17.49 7.68 3.29
CA ALA A 26 -18.80 7.95 3.90
C ALA A 26 -19.38 6.72 4.63
N LEU A 27 -19.21 5.52 4.06
CA LEU A 27 -19.66 4.27 4.68
C LEU A 27 -18.84 3.95 5.94
N ILE A 28 -17.51 4.05 5.87
CA ILE A 28 -16.65 3.76 7.02
C ILE A 28 -16.78 4.82 8.12
N GLN A 29 -16.98 6.10 7.80
CA GLN A 29 -17.25 7.11 8.82
C GLN A 29 -18.55 6.83 9.58
N ARG A 30 -19.56 6.27 8.90
CA ARG A 30 -20.85 5.94 9.53
C ARG A 30 -20.79 4.65 10.31
N TYR A 31 -20.25 3.59 9.71
CA TYR A 31 -20.30 2.24 10.27
C TYR A 31 -19.00 1.83 10.99
N HIS A 32 -17.93 2.60 10.90
CA HIS A 32 -16.66 2.45 11.61
C HIS A 32 -15.82 1.23 11.19
N SER A 33 -16.44 0.09 10.86
CA SER A 33 -15.79 -1.13 10.38
C SER A 33 -16.56 -1.79 9.25
N LEU A 34 -15.88 -2.64 8.49
CA LEU A 34 -16.49 -3.51 7.49
C LEU A 34 -17.51 -4.46 8.15
N GLU A 35 -17.19 -5.09 9.27
CA GLU A 35 -18.11 -5.96 10.00
C GLU A 35 -19.43 -5.24 10.30
N ASN A 36 -19.33 -4.06 10.93
CA ASN A 36 -20.52 -3.31 11.32
C ASN A 36 -21.30 -2.78 10.11
N LEU A 37 -20.62 -2.41 9.02
CA LEU A 37 -21.25 -2.08 7.74
C LEU A 37 -22.04 -3.27 7.19
N TYR A 38 -21.45 -4.47 7.23
CA TYR A 38 -22.06 -5.69 6.70
C TYR A 38 -23.23 -6.18 7.55
N ASP A 39 -23.15 -6.01 8.87
CA ASP A 39 -24.23 -6.34 9.82
C ASP A 39 -25.45 -5.42 9.65
N HIS A 40 -25.24 -4.17 9.24
CA HIS A 40 -26.29 -3.16 9.09
C HIS A 40 -26.62 -2.83 7.62
N LEU A 41 -26.34 -3.74 6.68
CA LEU A 41 -26.60 -3.51 5.24
C LEU A 41 -28.05 -3.13 4.93
N GLN A 42 -29.02 -3.63 5.70
CA GLN A 42 -30.45 -3.32 5.49
C GLN A 42 -30.78 -1.87 5.88
N GLU A 43 -29.97 -1.24 6.72
CA GLU A 43 -30.19 0.14 7.17
C GLU A 43 -29.58 1.18 6.23
N LEU A 44 -28.86 0.73 5.19
CA LEU A 44 -28.25 1.60 4.20
C LEU A 44 -29.25 2.59 3.57
N GLU A 45 -30.51 2.18 3.39
CA GLU A 45 -31.56 3.05 2.84
C GLU A 45 -31.79 4.30 3.68
N LYS A 46 -31.54 4.25 4.99
CA LYS A 46 -31.69 5.36 5.94
C LYS A 46 -30.52 6.37 5.88
N THR A 47 -29.51 6.12 5.05
CA THR A 47 -28.30 6.97 4.99
C THR A 47 -28.45 8.19 4.09
N GLY A 48 -29.43 8.20 3.18
CA GLY A 48 -29.61 9.30 2.21
C GLY A 48 -28.52 9.35 1.13
N LEU A 49 -27.62 8.36 1.04
CA LEU A 49 -26.62 8.29 -0.02
C LEU A 49 -27.29 8.09 -1.39
N LYS A 50 -26.88 8.88 -2.38
CA LYS A 50 -27.35 8.72 -3.76
C LYS A 50 -26.93 7.36 -4.32
N GLY A 51 -27.87 6.65 -4.94
CA GLY A 51 -27.60 5.35 -5.56
C GLY A 51 -27.49 4.20 -4.56
N ILE A 52 -28.18 4.29 -3.41
CA ILE A 52 -28.08 3.31 -2.33
C ILE A 52 -28.32 1.86 -2.78
N GLU A 53 -29.30 1.63 -3.65
CA GLU A 53 -29.61 0.27 -4.10
C GLU A 53 -28.48 -0.33 -4.95
N ARG A 54 -27.78 0.50 -5.73
CA ARG A 54 -26.58 0.08 -6.48
C ARG A 54 -25.42 -0.20 -5.52
N ILE A 55 -25.21 0.66 -4.53
CA ILE A 55 -24.17 0.50 -3.50
C ILE A 55 -24.41 -0.79 -2.73
N ARG A 56 -25.65 -1.04 -2.28
CA ARG A 56 -26.04 -2.26 -1.55
C ARG A 56 -25.78 -3.50 -2.37
N LYS A 57 -26.21 -3.54 -3.64
CA LYS A 57 -25.93 -4.66 -4.56
C LYS A 57 -24.42 -4.88 -4.75
N ALA A 58 -23.64 -3.81 -4.91
CA ALA A 58 -22.19 -3.90 -5.03
C ALA A 58 -21.54 -4.47 -3.76
N LEU A 59 -21.94 -3.99 -2.57
CA LEU A 59 -21.43 -4.47 -1.29
C LEU A 59 -21.75 -5.95 -1.06
N VAL A 60 -22.98 -6.39 -1.39
CA VAL A 60 -23.39 -7.80 -1.29
C VAL A 60 -22.55 -8.68 -2.23
N ALA A 61 -22.44 -8.30 -3.50
CA ALA A 61 -21.67 -9.06 -4.48
C ALA A 61 -20.15 -9.02 -4.23
N GLY A 62 -19.65 -7.96 -3.60
CA GLY A 62 -18.23 -7.71 -3.36
C GLY A 62 -17.77 -7.98 -1.93
N LYS A 63 -18.56 -8.65 -1.08
CA LYS A 63 -18.22 -8.88 0.33
C LYS A 63 -16.84 -9.52 0.49
N ASP A 64 -16.60 -10.62 -0.20
CA ASP A 64 -15.33 -11.35 -0.09
C ASP A 64 -14.15 -10.51 -0.58
N ALA A 65 -14.36 -9.74 -1.66
CA ALA A 65 -13.37 -8.80 -2.17
C ALA A 65 -13.08 -7.68 -1.17
N ALA A 66 -14.07 -7.19 -0.42
CA ALA A 66 -13.88 -6.16 0.59
C ALA A 66 -12.97 -6.64 1.73
N PHE A 67 -13.29 -7.82 2.27
CA PHE A 67 -12.52 -8.41 3.37
C PHE A 67 -11.12 -8.85 2.92
N LEU A 68 -10.99 -9.41 1.71
CA LEU A 68 -9.70 -9.71 1.11
C LEU A 68 -8.86 -8.44 0.94
N SER A 69 -9.44 -7.38 0.38
CA SER A 69 -8.75 -6.11 0.16
C SER A 69 -8.29 -5.47 1.47
N ARG A 70 -9.13 -5.54 2.53
CA ARG A 70 -8.69 -5.13 3.87
C ARG A 70 -7.48 -5.94 4.33
N LYS A 71 -7.52 -7.26 4.19
CA LYS A 71 -6.43 -8.13 4.61
C LYS A 71 -5.13 -7.79 3.86
N LEU A 72 -5.20 -7.59 2.54
CA LEU A 72 -4.06 -7.24 1.70
C LEU A 72 -3.48 -5.86 2.05
N ALA A 73 -4.35 -4.88 2.31
CA ALA A 73 -3.93 -3.53 2.68
C ALA A 73 -3.44 -3.40 4.13
N THR A 74 -3.60 -4.44 4.96
CA THR A 74 -3.18 -4.40 6.37
C THR A 74 -1.69 -4.71 6.45
N VAL A 75 -0.91 -3.73 6.90
CA VAL A 75 0.52 -3.92 7.16
C VAL A 75 0.70 -4.95 8.27
N ARG A 76 1.46 -6.00 7.97
CA ARG A 76 1.83 -7.02 8.94
C ARG A 76 2.99 -6.52 9.80
N THR A 77 2.75 -6.30 11.09
CA THR A 77 3.72 -5.72 12.03
C THR A 77 4.47 -6.75 12.88
N ASP A 78 4.11 -8.03 12.79
CA ASP A 78 4.66 -9.16 13.52
C ASP A 78 5.64 -9.99 12.66
N VAL A 79 6.32 -9.35 11.69
CA VAL A 79 7.30 -10.03 10.85
C VAL A 79 8.54 -10.35 11.69
N PRO A 80 9.02 -11.61 11.72
CA PRO A 80 10.21 -11.98 12.48
C PRO A 80 11.48 -11.50 11.75
N VAL A 81 11.81 -10.21 11.92
CA VAL A 81 13.05 -9.62 11.41
C VAL A 81 14.18 -9.92 12.38
N GLN A 82 15.20 -10.64 11.91
CA GLN A 82 16.39 -11.01 12.68
C GLN A 82 17.54 -10.02 12.39
N LEU A 83 17.30 -8.73 12.64
CA LEU A 83 18.29 -7.67 12.47
C LEU A 83 18.27 -6.78 13.70
N THR A 84 19.44 -6.38 14.18
CA THR A 84 19.56 -5.32 15.18
C THR A 84 19.86 -3.98 14.50
N LEU A 85 19.81 -2.88 15.27
CA LEU A 85 20.17 -1.58 14.72
C LEU A 85 21.67 -1.49 14.41
N GLU A 86 22.50 -2.22 15.15
CA GLU A 86 23.94 -2.32 14.93
C GLU A 86 24.26 -2.97 13.58
N ASP A 87 23.48 -3.98 13.16
CA ASP A 87 23.62 -4.62 11.85
C ASP A 87 23.34 -3.66 10.67
N LEU A 88 22.58 -2.59 10.92
CA LEU A 88 22.20 -1.58 9.93
C LEU A 88 23.19 -0.41 9.84
N HIS A 89 24.28 -0.44 10.63
CA HIS A 89 25.27 0.63 10.60
C HIS A 89 25.96 0.70 9.24
N TYR A 90 25.94 1.88 8.62
CA TYR A 90 26.59 2.08 7.32
C TYR A 90 28.11 1.93 7.43
N GLN A 91 28.69 1.01 6.66
CA GLN A 91 30.13 0.69 6.72
C GLN A 91 30.95 1.35 5.60
N GLY A 92 30.38 2.32 4.89
CA GLY A 92 30.99 2.86 3.68
C GLY A 92 30.72 1.99 2.45
N TRP A 93 31.16 2.47 1.28
CA TRP A 93 31.06 1.73 0.02
C TRP A 93 32.42 1.16 -0.41
N GLN A 94 32.40 0.12 -1.25
CA GLN A 94 33.61 -0.47 -1.84
C GLN A 94 33.78 0.07 -3.26
N SER A 95 34.63 1.09 -3.42
CA SER A 95 34.78 1.85 -4.67
C SER A 95 35.08 0.96 -5.89
N GLU A 96 35.92 -0.06 -5.73
CA GLU A 96 36.27 -0.98 -6.82
C GLU A 96 35.06 -1.80 -7.30
N LYS A 97 34.32 -2.41 -6.36
CA LYS A 97 33.12 -3.20 -6.69
C LYS A 97 32.01 -2.34 -7.28
N LEU A 98 31.86 -1.10 -6.81
CA LEU A 98 30.90 -0.16 -7.38
C LEU A 98 31.29 0.25 -8.80
N ARG A 99 32.57 0.53 -9.05
CA ARG A 99 33.07 0.86 -10.38
C ARG A 99 32.83 -0.28 -11.37
N GLU A 100 33.14 -1.51 -10.99
CA GLU A 100 32.86 -2.70 -11.82
C GLU A 100 31.38 -2.78 -12.21
N LEU A 101 30.47 -2.65 -11.23
CA LEU A 101 29.02 -2.68 -11.46
C LEU A 101 28.56 -1.51 -12.34
N PHE A 102 29.10 -0.30 -12.13
CA PHE A 102 28.70 0.86 -12.92
C PHE A 102 29.21 0.79 -14.37
N VAL A 103 30.35 0.15 -14.62
CA VAL A 103 30.82 -0.13 -15.98
C VAL A 103 29.89 -1.12 -16.66
N GLU A 104 29.52 -2.22 -15.98
CA GLU A 104 28.56 -3.20 -16.50
C GLU A 104 27.21 -2.55 -16.87
N LEU A 105 26.70 -1.68 -16.00
CA LEU A 105 25.44 -0.95 -16.19
C LEU A 105 25.57 0.29 -17.09
N ASN A 106 26.77 0.61 -17.58
CA ASN A 106 27.08 1.80 -18.38
C ASN A 106 26.70 3.14 -17.71
N PHE A 107 26.84 3.25 -16.38
CA PHE A 107 26.55 4.46 -15.61
C PHE A 107 27.73 5.44 -15.58
N THR A 108 28.08 5.99 -16.74
CA THR A 108 29.25 6.87 -16.93
C THR A 108 29.33 8.05 -15.94
N LYS A 109 28.20 8.74 -15.69
CA LYS A 109 28.16 9.87 -14.73
C LYS A 109 28.44 9.45 -13.28
N LEU A 110 28.04 8.25 -12.88
CA LEU A 110 28.29 7.75 -11.51
C LEU A 110 29.74 7.29 -11.35
N ILE A 111 30.37 6.80 -12.42
CA ILE A 111 31.80 6.49 -12.45
C ILE A 111 32.62 7.77 -12.26
N GLU A 112 32.30 8.83 -13.00
CA GLU A 112 32.96 10.14 -12.86
C GLU A 112 32.83 10.70 -11.42
N GLY A 113 31.64 10.54 -10.81
CA GLY A 113 31.41 10.97 -9.42
C GLY A 113 32.15 10.13 -8.36
N LEU A 114 32.37 8.83 -8.60
CA LEU A 114 33.20 7.99 -7.73
C LEU A 114 34.66 8.46 -7.73
N ASP A 115 35.18 8.80 -8.90
CA ASP A 115 36.57 9.24 -9.06
C ASP A 115 36.83 10.60 -8.38
N ALA A 116 35.87 11.51 -8.46
CA ALA A 116 35.94 12.82 -7.80
C ALA A 116 35.91 12.71 -6.26
N ASN A 117 35.09 11.81 -5.71
CA ASN A 117 34.94 11.65 -4.25
C ASN A 117 36.09 10.90 -3.59
N ASN A 118 36.82 10.03 -4.31
CA ASN A 118 38.02 9.38 -3.79
C ASN A 118 39.17 10.38 -3.49
N LEU A 119 39.15 11.57 -4.09
CA LEU A 119 40.16 12.62 -3.85
C LEU A 119 39.90 13.44 -2.57
N GLU A 120 38.67 13.43 -2.03
CA GLU A 120 38.32 14.15 -0.78
C GLU A 120 38.49 13.30 0.48
N GLN A 121 38.71 11.98 0.34
CA GLN A 121 38.88 11.04 1.46
C GLN A 121 40.34 10.57 1.66
N ALA A 122 41.31 11.10 0.90
CA ALA A 122 42.75 10.83 1.01
C ALA A 122 43.50 12.01 1.63
#